data_AF-A0A2H0SPZ5-F1
#
_entry.id   AF-A0A2H0SPZ5-F1
#
_cell.length_a   1.000
_cell.length_b   1.000
_cell.length_c   1.000
_cell.angle_alpha   90.00
_cell.angle_beta   90.00
_cell.angle_gamma   90.00
#
_symmetry.space_group_name_H-M   'P 1'
#
loop_
_entity.id
_entity.type
_entity.pdbx_description
1 polymer ?
#
loop_
_entity_poly.entity_id
_entity_poly.type
_entity_poly.pdbx_seq_one_letter_code
_entity_poly.pdbx_strand_id
1 'polypeptide(L)'
;MAKKIVKVCLFSPYFPDHFGGGERHLLDIAAHLSPTSRVCIAFPEAKAASIDLTAVKENYEKFYGASLETVAFITTPVGTRENFFRKLFWTRQFSHIFAVSDGSLFFSLAKHNIAHLQIPFSSYPQGFLNQLKLAHWRLNTNAYFTKRVIEHSWKTRVSSVLQPMVANDLFALAQKKEKIILHVGRFFTQLHSKRQDVLVETFRKLLEKSPAHQDWRLVLVGSVEDEAYLANLRVLSRGLPIEFKTNCSRVELLGWYARASIYWHATGFGADEESEPEKVEHFGITTIEAMAAGVVPVVLAKGGQVEILNTELQSLSWQTQEECVEQTSKLLASETLLRLYQDIARRRAAEFGEARFVKQLEAVFGV
;
A
#
# COMPACT_ATOMS: atom_id res chain seq x y z
N MET A 1 -31.04 7.49 -27.62
CA MET A 1 -29.58 7.41 -27.85
C MET A 1 -29.00 6.36 -26.93
N ALA A 2 -28.36 5.31 -27.45
CA ALA A 2 -27.71 4.31 -26.60
C ALA A 2 -26.59 4.98 -25.79
N LYS A 3 -26.64 4.88 -24.45
CA LYS A 3 -25.60 5.42 -23.55
C LYS A 3 -24.27 4.76 -23.97
N LYS A 4 -23.32 5.57 -24.46
CA LYS A 4 -22.04 5.06 -24.98
C LYS A 4 -21.32 4.34 -23.85
N ILE A 5 -21.12 3.03 -23.99
CA ILE A 5 -20.50 2.18 -22.97
C ILE A 5 -19.06 2.70 -22.73
N VAL A 6 -18.79 3.11 -21.50
CA VAL A 6 -17.44 3.52 -21.07
C VAL A 6 -16.58 2.27 -20.95
N LYS A 7 -15.48 2.23 -21.70
CA LYS A 7 -14.47 1.16 -21.62
C LYS A 7 -13.26 1.68 -20.84
N VAL A 8 -12.97 1.06 -19.71
CA VAL A 8 -11.86 1.42 -18.82
C VAL A 8 -10.82 0.31 -18.85
N CYS A 9 -9.58 0.67 -19.13
CA CYS A 9 -8.43 -0.23 -19.01
C CYS A 9 -7.58 0.18 -17.81
N LEU A 10 -7.40 -0.74 -16.88
CA LEU A 10 -6.51 -0.64 -15.75
C LEU A 10 -5.21 -1.38 -16.11
N PHE A 11 -4.16 -0.65 -16.44
CA PHE A 11 -2.87 -1.22 -16.84
C PHE A 11 -1.93 -1.29 -15.65
N SER A 12 -1.25 -2.43 -15.46
CA SER A 12 -0.15 -2.55 -14.49
C SER A 12 0.97 -3.43 -15.04
N PRO A 13 2.24 -2.98 -14.95
CA PRO A 13 3.41 -3.80 -15.30
C PRO A 13 3.75 -4.83 -14.22
N TYR A 14 3.09 -4.77 -13.05
CA TYR A 14 3.35 -5.64 -11.89
C TYR A 14 2.43 -6.87 -11.84
N PHE A 15 1.38 -6.89 -12.68
CA PHE A 15 0.55 -8.08 -12.87
C PHE A 15 1.23 -9.03 -13.87
N PRO A 16 1.08 -10.35 -13.72
CA PRO A 16 0.26 -11.05 -12.71
C PRO A 16 1.04 -11.52 -11.47
N ASP A 17 2.28 -11.07 -11.29
CA ASP A 17 3.23 -11.75 -10.39
C ASP A 17 3.24 -11.18 -8.96
N HIS A 18 2.69 -9.99 -8.73
CA HIS A 18 2.72 -9.33 -7.42
C HIS A 18 1.39 -9.39 -6.68
N PHE A 19 1.46 -9.49 -5.34
CA PHE A 19 0.32 -9.55 -4.43
C PHE A 19 0.54 -8.60 -3.25
N GLY A 20 0.31 -7.30 -3.47
CA GLY A 20 0.54 -6.26 -2.46
C GLY A 20 -0.56 -5.20 -2.40
N GLY A 21 -0.28 -4.15 -1.64
CA GLY A 21 -1.21 -3.02 -1.48
C GLY A 21 -1.50 -2.29 -2.80
N GLY A 22 -0.54 -2.26 -3.72
CA GLY A 22 -0.70 -1.66 -5.04
C GLY A 22 -1.69 -2.42 -5.92
N GLU A 23 -1.60 -3.75 -5.94
CA GLU A 23 -2.54 -4.61 -6.68
C GLU A 23 -3.93 -4.58 -6.04
N ARG A 24 -4.01 -4.65 -4.71
CA ARG A 24 -5.28 -4.50 -3.98
C ARG A 24 -5.98 -3.19 -4.35
N HIS A 25 -5.23 -2.08 -4.37
CA HIS A 25 -5.77 -0.78 -4.75
C HIS A 25 -6.33 -0.76 -6.18
N LEU A 26 -5.63 -1.40 -7.14
CA LEU A 26 -6.10 -1.50 -8.52
C LEU A 26 -7.38 -2.35 -8.63
N LEU A 27 -7.49 -3.40 -7.82
CA LEU A 27 -8.69 -4.25 -7.73
C LEU A 27 -9.87 -3.50 -7.10
N ASP A 28 -9.64 -2.68 -6.07
CA ASP A 28 -10.67 -1.79 -5.52
C ASP A 28 -11.19 -0.82 -6.58
N ILE A 29 -10.30 -0.22 -7.37
CA ILE A 29 -10.70 0.63 -8.51
C ILE A 29 -11.55 -0.18 -9.50
N ALA A 30 -11.12 -1.40 -9.85
CA ALA A 30 -11.83 -2.25 -10.79
C ALA A 30 -13.25 -2.58 -10.32
N ALA A 31 -13.39 -2.98 -9.06
CA ALA A 31 -14.65 -3.37 -8.44
C ALA A 31 -15.66 -2.21 -8.37
N HIS A 32 -15.21 -0.98 -8.12
CA HIS A 32 -16.10 0.18 -8.05
C HIS A 32 -16.48 0.74 -9.43
N LEU A 33 -15.66 0.50 -10.46
CA LEU A 33 -15.96 0.95 -11.84
C LEU A 33 -16.79 -0.07 -12.62
N SER A 34 -16.70 -1.37 -12.32
CA SER A 34 -17.38 -2.43 -13.08
C SER A 34 -18.92 -2.37 -13.11
N PRO A 35 -19.63 -1.80 -12.10
CA PRO A 35 -21.09 -1.67 -12.17
C PRO A 35 -21.58 -0.70 -13.24
N THR A 36 -20.76 0.28 -13.62
CA THR A 36 -21.15 1.37 -14.56
C THR A 36 -20.35 1.37 -15.86
N SER A 37 -19.26 0.60 -15.92
CA SER A 37 -18.31 0.58 -17.03
C SER A 37 -17.88 -0.83 -17.40
N ARG A 38 -17.43 -1.03 -18.64
CA ARG A 38 -16.71 -2.25 -19.01
C ARG A 38 -15.25 -2.10 -18.60
N VAL A 39 -14.83 -2.83 -17.56
CA VAL A 39 -13.49 -2.74 -16.98
C VAL A 39 -12.65 -3.94 -17.41
N CYS A 40 -11.41 -3.69 -17.81
CA CYS A 40 -10.41 -4.73 -17.95
C CYS A 40 -9.11 -4.37 -17.22
N ILE A 41 -8.47 -5.37 -16.62
CA ILE A 41 -7.10 -5.29 -16.12
C ILE A 41 -6.18 -5.84 -17.21
N ALA A 42 -5.21 -5.03 -17.62
CA ALA A 42 -4.29 -5.33 -18.71
C ALA A 42 -2.84 -5.38 -18.21
N PHE A 43 -2.10 -6.41 -18.62
CA PHE A 43 -0.70 -6.59 -18.27
C PHE A 43 0.11 -7.17 -19.44
N PRO A 44 1.42 -6.91 -19.52
CA PRO A 44 2.25 -7.41 -20.61
C PRO A 44 2.37 -8.93 -20.56
N GLU A 45 2.21 -9.61 -21.69
CA GLU A 45 2.46 -11.05 -21.78
C GLU A 45 3.95 -11.34 -21.75
N ALA A 46 4.39 -12.22 -20.84
CA ALA A 46 5.75 -12.72 -20.85
C ALA A 46 5.96 -13.61 -22.07
N LYS A 47 6.95 -13.26 -22.92
CA LYS A 47 7.19 -13.91 -24.22
C LYS A 47 7.43 -15.42 -24.20
N ALA A 48 7.62 -16.03 -23.03
CA ALA A 48 8.11 -17.40 -22.88
C ALA A 48 7.02 -18.45 -22.60
N ALA A 49 5.79 -18.04 -22.24
CA ALA A 49 4.69 -18.97 -21.97
C ALA A 49 3.33 -18.31 -22.19
N SER A 50 2.37 -19.04 -22.77
CA SER A 50 0.96 -18.62 -22.80
C SER A 50 0.44 -18.50 -21.37
N ILE A 51 -0.04 -17.32 -21.00
CA ILE A 51 -0.59 -17.08 -19.66
C ILE A 51 -2.02 -17.61 -19.60
N ASP A 52 -2.32 -18.47 -18.62
CA ASP A 52 -3.69 -18.86 -18.30
C ASP A 52 -4.40 -17.72 -17.54
N LEU A 53 -5.15 -16.91 -18.28
CA LEU A 53 -5.89 -15.77 -17.73
C LEU A 53 -6.95 -16.19 -16.69
N THR A 54 -7.47 -17.42 -16.78
CA THR A 54 -8.46 -17.94 -15.82
C THR A 54 -7.79 -18.18 -14.48
N ALA A 55 -6.67 -18.90 -14.47
CA ALA A 55 -5.89 -19.14 -13.27
C ALA A 55 -5.36 -17.84 -12.63
N VAL A 56 -4.93 -16.87 -13.44
CA VAL A 56 -4.53 -15.54 -12.94
C VAL A 56 -5.70 -14.86 -12.22
N LYS A 57 -6.90 -14.86 -12.82
CA LYS A 57 -8.08 -14.25 -12.22
C LYS A 57 -8.45 -14.93 -10.90
N GLU A 58 -8.48 -16.26 -10.85
CA GLU A 58 -8.78 -17.03 -9.64
C GLU A 58 -7.79 -16.71 -8.50
N ASN A 59 -6.50 -16.58 -8.80
CA ASN A 59 -5.49 -16.19 -7.82
C ASN A 59 -5.74 -14.79 -7.26
N TYR A 60 -6.10 -13.83 -8.12
CA TYR A 60 -6.43 -12.47 -7.66
C TYR A 60 -7.77 -12.40 -6.93
N GLU A 61 -8.78 -13.20 -7.28
CA GLU A 61 -10.03 -13.31 -6.51
C GLU A 61 -9.76 -13.85 -5.10
N LYS A 62 -8.91 -14.88 -4.97
CA LYS A 62 -8.48 -15.41 -3.67
C LYS A 62 -7.70 -14.38 -2.85
N PHE A 63 -6.79 -13.64 -3.48
CA PHE A 63 -6.03 -12.57 -2.85
C PHE A 63 -6.93 -11.40 -2.41
N TYR A 64 -7.86 -11.00 -3.27
CA TYR A 64 -8.78 -9.88 -3.02
C TYR A 64 -9.81 -10.22 -1.95
N GLY A 65 -10.31 -11.47 -1.97
CA GLY A 65 -11.37 -11.96 -1.10
C GLY A 65 -12.78 -11.67 -1.62
N ALA A 66 -12.93 -11.30 -2.89
CA ALA A 66 -14.23 -11.06 -3.54
C ALA A 66 -14.20 -11.43 -5.02
N SER A 67 -15.38 -11.65 -5.60
CA SER A 67 -15.53 -12.00 -7.02
C SER A 67 -15.10 -10.84 -7.92
N LEU A 68 -14.38 -11.17 -8.98
CA LEU A 68 -13.97 -10.27 -10.06
C LEU A 68 -14.67 -10.66 -11.36
N GLU A 69 -15.79 -11.39 -11.32
CA GLU A 69 -16.50 -11.92 -12.50
C GLU A 69 -16.73 -10.85 -13.58
N THR A 70 -17.14 -9.65 -13.18
CA THR A 70 -17.44 -8.52 -14.07
C THR A 70 -16.21 -7.79 -14.61
N VAL A 71 -15.01 -8.14 -14.14
CA VAL A 71 -13.71 -7.58 -14.57
C VAL A 71 -13.02 -8.56 -15.51
N ALA A 72 -12.67 -8.08 -16.71
CA ALA A 72 -11.90 -8.89 -17.67
C ALA A 72 -10.40 -8.79 -17.40
N PHE A 73 -9.67 -9.91 -17.52
CA PHE A 73 -8.21 -9.93 -17.50
C PHE A 73 -7.73 -10.14 -18.93
N ILE A 74 -6.82 -9.29 -19.41
CA ILE A 74 -6.33 -9.33 -20.80
C ILE A 74 -4.82 -9.09 -20.87
N THR A 75 -4.18 -9.60 -21.92
CA THR A 75 -2.81 -9.23 -22.26
C THR A 75 -2.76 -7.96 -23.11
N THR A 76 -1.64 -7.23 -23.05
CA THR A 76 -1.44 -6.01 -23.84
C THR A 76 -0.10 -5.97 -24.56
N PRO A 77 -0.02 -5.33 -25.75
CA PRO A 77 1.26 -5.03 -26.38
C PRO A 77 2.05 -3.93 -25.63
N VAL A 78 1.41 -3.13 -24.77
CA VAL A 78 2.08 -2.10 -23.96
C VAL A 78 3.03 -2.76 -22.96
N GLY A 79 4.23 -2.21 -22.76
CA GLY A 79 5.27 -2.81 -21.92
C GLY A 79 6.03 -3.98 -22.56
N THR A 80 5.65 -4.43 -23.76
CA THR A 80 6.34 -5.53 -24.47
C THR A 80 7.37 -5.00 -25.49
N ARG A 81 8.07 -5.90 -26.20
CA ARG A 81 8.95 -5.55 -27.34
C ARG A 81 8.22 -5.33 -28.67
N GLU A 82 6.88 -5.28 -28.67
CA GLU A 82 6.13 -5.02 -29.89
C GLU A 82 6.33 -3.59 -30.44
N ASN A 83 5.98 -3.41 -31.72
CA ASN A 83 6.20 -2.14 -32.41
C ASN A 83 5.32 -1.00 -31.85
N PHE A 84 5.79 0.22 -32.06
CA PHE A 84 5.16 1.44 -31.55
C PHE A 84 3.71 1.60 -32.00
N PHE A 85 3.42 1.39 -33.29
CA PHE A 85 2.09 1.59 -33.84
C PHE A 85 1.06 0.61 -33.28
N ARG A 86 1.44 -0.66 -33.09
CA ARG A 86 0.55 -1.67 -32.49
C ARG A 86 0.16 -1.29 -31.07
N LYS A 87 1.11 -0.84 -30.26
CA LYS A 87 0.86 -0.30 -28.91
C LYS A 87 -0.09 0.90 -28.98
N LEU A 88 0.22 1.86 -29.84
CA LEU A 88 -0.53 3.11 -29.96
C LEU A 88 -1.99 2.86 -30.42
N PHE A 89 -2.20 2.08 -31.48
CA PHE A 89 -3.54 1.77 -31.97
C PHE A 89 -4.34 0.89 -31.01
N TRP A 90 -3.68 0.00 -30.27
CA TRP A 90 -4.34 -0.81 -29.24
C TRP A 90 -4.99 0.07 -28.16
N THR A 91 -4.34 1.15 -27.74
CA THR A 91 -4.90 2.05 -26.72
C THR A 91 -6.14 2.82 -27.19
N ARG A 92 -6.32 3.03 -28.51
CA ARG A 92 -7.42 3.81 -29.10
C ARG A 92 -8.81 3.29 -28.76
N GLN A 93 -8.93 2.01 -28.43
CA GLN A 93 -10.22 1.38 -28.16
C GLN A 93 -10.83 1.76 -26.79
N PHE A 94 -10.03 2.37 -25.90
CA PHE A 94 -10.44 2.67 -24.53
C PHE A 94 -10.91 4.12 -24.38
N SER A 95 -11.90 4.31 -23.51
CA SER A 95 -12.32 5.65 -23.09
C SER A 95 -11.36 6.18 -22.04
N HIS A 96 -10.97 5.34 -21.08
CA HIS A 96 -9.99 5.64 -20.04
C HIS A 96 -8.90 4.58 -20.03
N ILE A 97 -7.65 5.02 -19.93
CA ILE A 97 -6.54 4.19 -19.46
C ILE A 97 -6.07 4.76 -18.13
N PHE A 98 -6.11 3.93 -17.10
CA PHE A 98 -5.48 4.17 -15.80
C PHE A 98 -4.25 3.26 -15.71
N ALA A 99 -3.06 3.82 -15.79
CA ALA A 99 -1.81 3.09 -15.84
C ALA A 99 -1.07 3.23 -14.50
N VAL A 100 -0.91 2.13 -13.76
CA VAL A 100 0.07 2.07 -12.67
C VAL A 100 1.45 2.19 -13.31
N SER A 101 2.16 3.26 -12.98
CA SER A 101 3.43 3.59 -13.62
C SER A 101 4.62 3.17 -12.75
N ASP A 102 5.60 2.58 -13.40
CA ASP A 102 6.94 2.26 -12.89
C ASP A 102 7.93 3.44 -13.03
N GLY A 103 7.41 4.66 -13.23
CA GLY A 103 8.19 5.86 -13.53
C GLY A 103 8.32 6.12 -15.02
N SER A 104 7.94 5.16 -15.88
CA SER A 104 7.88 5.34 -17.33
C SER A 104 6.46 5.63 -17.81
N LEU A 105 6.36 6.37 -18.92
CA LEU A 105 5.10 6.66 -19.62
C LEU A 105 5.20 6.24 -21.09
N PHE A 106 4.04 6.01 -21.71
CA PHE A 106 3.92 5.62 -23.11
C PHE A 106 2.91 6.50 -23.85
N PHE A 107 2.99 6.55 -25.18
CA PHE A 107 2.00 7.27 -25.97
C PHE A 107 0.71 6.47 -26.06
N SER A 108 -0.42 7.16 -25.94
CA SER A 108 -1.75 6.55 -25.94
C SER A 108 -2.72 7.40 -26.75
N LEU A 109 -3.62 6.73 -27.49
CA LEU A 109 -4.76 7.30 -28.20
C LEU A 109 -6.09 7.11 -27.46
N ALA A 110 -6.07 6.64 -26.21
CA ALA A 110 -7.26 6.66 -25.39
C ALA A 110 -7.69 8.11 -25.12
N LYS A 111 -9.00 8.32 -24.92
CA LYS A 111 -9.54 9.69 -24.74
C LYS A 111 -9.03 10.36 -23.47
N HIS A 112 -8.87 9.57 -22.42
CA HIS A 112 -8.35 10.02 -21.13
C HIS A 112 -7.25 9.08 -20.67
N ASN A 113 -6.07 9.64 -20.40
CA ASN A 113 -4.89 8.91 -19.96
C ASN A 113 -4.55 9.37 -18.54
N ILE A 114 -4.59 8.46 -17.58
CA ILE A 114 -4.35 8.72 -16.16
C ILE A 114 -3.18 7.87 -15.73
N ALA A 115 -2.09 8.49 -15.28
CA ALA A 115 -0.91 7.80 -14.78
C ALA A 115 -0.94 7.81 -13.26
N HIS A 116 -1.03 6.64 -12.66
CA HIS A 116 -1.06 6.45 -11.22
C HIS A 116 0.33 6.08 -10.71
N LEU A 117 0.91 6.96 -9.90
CA LEU A 117 2.23 6.81 -9.32
C LEU A 117 2.08 6.40 -7.86
N GLN A 118 2.54 5.18 -7.55
CA GLN A 118 2.54 4.63 -6.20
C GLN A 118 3.89 4.80 -5.50
N ILE A 119 4.95 4.99 -6.29
CA ILE A 119 6.32 5.14 -5.84
C ILE A 119 6.70 6.63 -6.01
N PRO A 120 7.34 7.25 -5.01
CA PRO A 120 7.78 8.64 -5.05
C PRO A 120 9.07 8.79 -5.88
N PHE A 121 8.97 8.61 -7.20
CA PHE A 121 10.14 8.67 -8.09
C PHE A 121 10.84 10.03 -8.01
N SER A 122 12.08 10.02 -7.54
CA SER A 122 12.93 11.22 -7.38
C SER A 122 13.45 11.79 -8.71
N SER A 123 13.23 11.11 -9.83
CA SER A 123 13.59 11.59 -11.17
C SER A 123 12.61 11.12 -12.23
N TYR A 124 12.57 11.86 -13.35
CA TYR A 124 11.84 11.49 -14.57
C TYR A 124 12.80 11.48 -15.76
N PRO A 125 12.67 10.53 -16.70
CA PRO A 125 13.49 10.50 -17.91
C PRO A 125 13.45 11.82 -18.68
N GLN A 126 14.62 12.40 -18.93
CA GLN A 126 14.75 13.65 -19.67
C GLN A 126 14.51 13.45 -21.18
N GLY A 127 14.34 14.56 -21.90
CA GLY A 127 14.23 14.59 -23.36
C GLY A 127 12.83 14.89 -23.90
N PHE A 128 12.80 15.44 -25.12
CA PHE A 128 11.58 15.96 -25.75
C PHE A 128 10.44 14.93 -25.81
N LEU A 129 10.73 13.69 -26.22
CA LEU A 129 9.71 12.63 -26.31
C LEU A 129 9.10 12.29 -24.94
N ASN A 130 9.88 12.33 -23.87
CA ASN A 130 9.40 12.04 -22.52
C ASN A 130 8.57 13.20 -21.98
N GLN A 131 8.96 14.45 -22.26
CA GLN A 131 8.15 15.62 -21.94
C GLN A 131 6.82 15.62 -22.71
N LEU A 132 6.84 15.24 -23.98
CA LEU A 132 5.61 15.04 -24.75
C LEU A 132 4.73 13.96 -24.13
N LYS A 133 5.28 12.78 -23.80
CA LYS A 133 4.50 11.75 -23.09
C LYS A 133 3.90 12.32 -21.82
N LEU A 134 4.71 12.91 -20.94
CA LEU A 134 4.25 13.49 -19.68
C LEU A 134 3.07 14.45 -19.86
N ALA A 135 3.13 15.34 -20.87
CA ALA A 135 2.05 16.27 -21.18
C ALA A 135 0.73 15.60 -21.63
N HIS A 136 0.78 14.36 -22.13
CA HIS A 136 -0.40 13.59 -22.55
C HIS A 136 -1.06 12.80 -21.41
N TRP A 137 -0.46 12.76 -20.22
CA TRP A 137 -0.98 12.03 -19.06
C TRP A 137 -1.43 12.97 -17.94
N ARG A 138 -2.61 12.69 -17.38
CA ARG A 138 -3.04 13.29 -16.11
C ARG A 138 -2.44 12.47 -14.97
N LEU A 139 -1.56 13.08 -14.19
CA LEU A 139 -0.91 12.38 -13.07
C LEU A 139 -1.86 12.28 -11.87
N ASN A 140 -1.85 11.11 -11.25
CA ASN A 140 -2.53 10.78 -10.00
C ASN A 140 -1.54 10.04 -9.08
N THR A 141 -1.64 10.23 -7.77
CA THR A 141 -0.77 9.53 -6.80
C THR A 141 -1.59 8.81 -5.73
N ASN A 142 -0.97 7.82 -5.08
CA ASN A 142 -1.55 7.10 -3.95
C ASN A 142 -1.55 7.88 -2.62
N ALA A 143 -0.70 8.90 -2.50
CA ALA A 143 -0.52 9.67 -1.27
C ALA A 143 -0.17 11.14 -1.59
N TYR A 144 -0.42 12.03 -0.64
CA TYR A 144 0.05 13.42 -0.70
C TYR A 144 1.58 13.50 -0.55
N PHE A 145 2.18 12.57 0.21
CA PHE A 145 3.63 12.41 0.24
C PHE A 145 4.21 12.17 -1.17
N THR A 146 3.73 11.14 -1.88
CA THR A 146 4.13 10.84 -3.26
C THR A 146 3.87 12.02 -4.20
N LYS A 147 2.72 12.71 -4.05
CA LYS A 147 2.42 13.94 -4.79
C LYS A 147 3.51 14.99 -4.64
N ARG A 148 3.90 15.30 -3.40
CA ARG A 148 4.93 16.31 -3.10
C ARG A 148 6.26 15.97 -3.77
N VAL A 149 6.69 14.70 -3.67
CA VAL A 149 7.95 14.25 -4.28
C VAL A 149 7.88 14.36 -5.81
N ILE A 150 6.82 13.85 -6.44
CA ILE A 150 6.66 13.90 -7.90
C ILE A 150 6.59 15.35 -8.40
N GLU A 151 5.80 16.23 -7.77
CA GLU A 151 5.69 17.62 -8.20
C GLU A 151 7.04 18.36 -8.10
N HIS A 152 7.80 18.08 -7.03
CA HIS A 152 9.13 18.64 -6.86
C HIS A 152 10.13 18.09 -7.88
N SER A 153 10.20 16.76 -8.05
CA SER A 153 11.23 16.10 -8.86
C SER A 153 10.96 16.18 -10.36
N TRP A 154 9.71 16.02 -10.78
CA TRP A 154 9.32 16.00 -12.20
C TRP A 154 8.99 17.39 -12.74
N LYS A 155 8.96 18.42 -11.88
CA LYS A 155 8.62 19.82 -12.21
C LYS A 155 7.29 19.94 -12.95
N THR A 156 6.31 19.16 -12.50
CA THR A 156 4.96 19.09 -13.09
C THR A 156 3.91 19.07 -11.98
N ARG A 157 2.64 19.23 -12.33
CA ARG A 157 1.53 19.18 -11.38
C ARG A 157 0.89 17.81 -11.36
N VAL A 158 0.56 17.32 -10.18
CA VAL A 158 -0.25 16.11 -9.99
C VAL A 158 -1.72 16.53 -9.92
N SER A 159 -2.56 15.95 -10.77
CA SER A 159 -3.97 16.35 -10.93
C SER A 159 -4.85 15.94 -9.75
N SER A 160 -4.56 14.81 -9.11
CA SER A 160 -5.36 14.28 -8.00
C SER A 160 -4.57 13.31 -7.13
N VAL A 161 -5.08 13.03 -5.93
CA VAL A 161 -4.59 11.96 -5.05
C VAL A 161 -5.73 10.97 -4.84
N LEU A 162 -5.49 9.70 -5.15
CA LEU A 162 -6.42 8.59 -4.94
C LEU A 162 -5.79 7.67 -3.89
N GLN A 163 -6.18 7.85 -2.63
CA GLN A 163 -5.62 7.07 -1.54
C GLN A 163 -6.20 5.65 -1.53
N PRO A 164 -5.42 4.64 -1.11
CA PRO A 164 -5.94 3.30 -0.89
C PRO A 164 -7.10 3.28 0.11
N MET A 165 -8.10 2.46 -0.22
CA MET A 165 -9.29 2.25 0.60
C MET A 165 -9.03 1.21 1.68
N VAL A 166 -9.64 1.41 2.85
CA VAL A 166 -9.77 0.37 3.87
C VAL A 166 -11.25 0.05 4.08
N ALA A 167 -11.65 -1.19 3.80
CA ALA A 167 -12.99 -1.70 4.06
C ALA A 167 -13.15 -1.96 5.57
N ASN A 168 -13.57 -0.92 6.31
CA ASN A 168 -13.61 -0.91 7.78
C ASN A 168 -14.52 -1.99 8.37
N ASP A 169 -15.55 -2.39 7.64
CA ASP A 169 -16.50 -3.45 7.99
C ASP A 169 -15.86 -4.84 8.09
N LEU A 170 -14.71 -5.06 7.44
CA LEU A 170 -13.96 -6.32 7.55
C LEU A 170 -13.23 -6.48 8.89
N PHE A 171 -13.07 -5.40 9.66
CA PHE A 171 -12.24 -5.42 10.87
C PHE A 171 -13.10 -5.57 12.12
N ALA A 172 -13.14 -6.80 12.64
CA ALA A 172 -13.82 -7.11 13.88
C ALA A 172 -13.14 -6.44 15.07
N LEU A 173 -13.94 -5.84 15.95
CA LEU A 173 -13.48 -5.29 17.21
C LEU A 173 -13.53 -6.38 18.28
N ALA A 174 -12.37 -6.79 18.77
CA ALA A 174 -12.31 -7.66 19.95
C ALA A 174 -12.79 -6.90 21.20
N GLN A 175 -13.61 -7.54 22.03
CA GLN A 175 -14.06 -6.96 23.30
C GLN A 175 -12.89 -6.64 24.23
N LYS A 176 -11.85 -7.47 24.19
CA LYS A 176 -10.59 -7.25 24.89
C LYS A 176 -9.42 -7.59 23.97
N LYS A 177 -8.48 -6.65 23.86
CA LYS A 177 -7.24 -6.84 23.11
C LYS A 177 -6.19 -7.57 23.92
N GLU A 178 -5.31 -8.28 23.23
CA GLU A 178 -4.17 -8.99 23.81
C GLU A 178 -2.93 -8.09 23.86
N LYS A 179 -1.97 -8.44 24.72
CA LYS A 179 -0.68 -7.77 24.88
C LYS A 179 0.27 -8.07 23.72
N ILE A 180 -0.15 -7.66 22.53
CA ILE A 180 0.55 -7.86 21.27
C ILE A 180 0.91 -6.50 20.68
N ILE A 181 2.19 -6.38 20.31
CA ILE A 181 2.68 -5.41 19.35
C ILE A 181 2.71 -6.12 18.00
N LEU A 182 2.00 -5.60 17.01
CA LEU A 182 1.86 -6.19 15.68
C LEU A 182 2.62 -5.38 14.65
N HIS A 183 3.24 -6.06 13.69
CA HIS A 183 3.72 -5.45 12.46
C HIS A 183 3.32 -6.33 11.28
N VAL A 184 2.85 -5.70 10.20
CA VAL A 184 2.42 -6.39 8.98
C VAL A 184 3.20 -5.86 7.79
N GLY A 185 3.97 -6.73 7.16
CA GLY A 185 4.87 -6.35 6.08
C GLY A 185 5.71 -7.51 5.57
N ARG A 186 5.97 -7.52 4.26
CA ARG A 186 6.79 -8.54 3.60
C ARG A 186 8.19 -8.60 4.20
N PHE A 187 8.75 -9.81 4.29
CA PHE A 187 10.13 -10.03 4.72
C PHE A 187 11.06 -9.93 3.50
N PHE A 188 11.66 -8.75 3.31
CA PHE A 188 12.60 -8.46 2.23
C PHE A 188 13.50 -7.27 2.59
N THR A 189 14.67 -7.18 1.95
CA THR A 189 15.73 -6.20 2.27
C THR A 189 15.86 -5.06 1.26
N GLN A 190 15.10 -5.08 0.16
CA GLN A 190 15.23 -4.12 -0.93
C GLN A 190 14.38 -2.86 -0.69
N LEU A 191 14.74 -1.75 -1.35
CA LEU A 191 13.97 -0.49 -1.42
C LEU A 191 13.31 -0.09 -0.08
N HIS A 192 11.98 -0.03 -0.03
CA HIS A 192 11.12 0.24 1.12
C HIS A 192 10.94 -0.98 2.03
N SER A 193 12.06 -1.64 2.37
CA SER A 193 12.10 -2.70 3.36
C SER A 193 11.43 -2.22 4.65
N LYS A 194 10.64 -3.10 5.27
CA LYS A 194 9.84 -2.74 6.45
C LYS A 194 10.65 -2.59 7.73
N ARG A 195 11.97 -2.83 7.65
CA ARG A 195 12.95 -2.69 8.73
C ARG A 195 12.56 -3.48 9.98
N GLN A 196 12.13 -4.72 9.80
CA GLN A 196 11.78 -5.62 10.90
C GLN A 196 12.97 -5.85 11.86
N ASP A 197 14.21 -5.72 11.38
CA ASP A 197 15.44 -5.71 12.17
C ASP A 197 15.40 -4.61 13.25
N VAL A 198 14.98 -3.41 12.88
CA VAL A 198 14.83 -2.28 13.80
C VAL A 198 13.74 -2.56 14.82
N LEU A 199 12.62 -3.16 14.39
CA LEU A 199 11.53 -3.50 15.31
C LEU A 199 11.94 -4.55 16.35
N VAL A 200 12.69 -5.58 15.94
CA VAL A 200 13.24 -6.59 16.84
C VAL A 200 14.17 -5.95 17.87
N GLU A 201 15.08 -5.08 17.44
CA GLU A 201 16.01 -4.37 18.33
C GLU A 201 15.29 -3.39 19.27
N THR A 202 14.31 -2.64 18.76
CA THR A 202 13.49 -1.74 19.58
C THR A 202 12.70 -2.53 20.64
N PHE A 203 12.21 -3.73 20.30
CA PHE A 203 11.50 -4.58 21.24
C PHE A 203 12.42 -5.09 22.36
N ARG A 204 13.66 -5.48 22.04
CA ARG A 204 14.68 -5.80 23.04
C ARG A 204 14.87 -4.64 24.02
N LYS A 205 15.13 -3.43 23.51
CA LYS A 205 15.32 -2.22 24.31
C LYS A 205 14.10 -1.93 25.21
N LEU A 206 12.88 -2.14 24.70
CA LEU A 206 11.65 -1.97 25.48
C LEU A 206 11.62 -2.90 26.69
N LEU A 207 11.93 -4.19 26.51
CA LEU A 207 11.91 -5.18 27.59
C LEU A 207 13.04 -4.95 28.61
N GLU A 208 14.23 -4.58 28.15
CA GLU A 208 15.37 -4.24 29.02
C GLU A 208 15.09 -3.02 29.90
N LYS A 209 14.48 -1.97 29.33
CA LYS A 209 14.15 -0.74 30.05
C LYS A 209 12.95 -0.90 30.99
N SER A 210 12.09 -1.89 30.76
CA SER A 210 10.84 -2.04 31.51
C SER A 210 10.48 -3.51 31.75
N PRO A 211 11.04 -4.14 32.81
CA PRO A 211 10.73 -5.53 33.17
C PRO A 211 9.24 -5.79 33.43
N ALA A 212 8.44 -4.74 33.70
CA ALA A 212 6.99 -4.84 33.85
C ALA A 212 6.25 -5.20 32.55
N HIS A 213 6.93 -5.23 31.40
CA HIS A 213 6.35 -5.51 30.08
C HIS A 213 6.75 -6.87 29.50
N GLN A 214 7.34 -7.76 30.32
CA GLN A 214 7.79 -9.10 29.89
C GLN A 214 6.65 -10.02 29.40
N ASP A 215 5.39 -9.68 29.69
CA ASP A 215 4.23 -10.43 29.21
C ASP A 215 3.68 -9.94 27.86
N TRP A 216 4.32 -8.94 27.25
CA TRP A 216 4.06 -8.53 25.89
C TRP A 216 4.85 -9.35 24.89
N ARG A 217 4.30 -9.51 23.69
CA ARG A 217 4.99 -10.13 22.55
C ARG A 217 4.95 -9.24 21.30
N LEU A 218 5.98 -9.37 20.48
CA LEU A 218 6.02 -8.81 19.13
C LEU A 218 5.62 -9.89 18.13
N VAL A 219 4.62 -9.62 17.29
CA VAL A 219 4.17 -10.52 16.22
C VAL A 219 4.48 -9.87 14.88
N LEU A 220 5.34 -10.51 14.08
CA LEU A 220 5.73 -10.07 12.75
C LEU A 220 5.02 -10.94 11.71
N VAL A 221 4.14 -10.34 10.90
CA VAL A 221 3.31 -11.04 9.92
C VAL A 221 3.66 -10.58 8.49
N GLY A 222 3.83 -11.50 7.55
CA GLY A 222 4.06 -11.15 6.15
C GLY A 222 4.45 -12.32 5.25
N SER A 223 4.40 -12.12 3.94
CA SER A 223 5.00 -13.05 2.96
C SER A 223 6.52 -12.95 2.99
N VAL A 224 7.19 -14.04 2.64
CA VAL A 224 8.65 -14.13 2.60
C VAL A 224 9.13 -14.02 1.17
N GLU A 225 9.90 -12.97 0.86
CA GLU A 225 10.59 -12.83 -0.44
C GLU A 225 12.10 -13.02 -0.28
N ASP A 226 12.61 -12.90 0.95
CA ASP A 226 14.02 -13.09 1.31
C ASP A 226 14.13 -14.01 2.54
N GLU A 227 14.35 -15.31 2.30
CA GLU A 227 14.50 -16.33 3.34
C GLU A 227 15.74 -16.09 4.23
N ALA A 228 16.81 -15.53 3.67
CA ALA A 228 18.03 -15.23 4.43
C ALA A 228 17.77 -14.10 5.43
N TYR A 229 17.02 -13.07 5.04
CA TYR A 229 16.60 -12.01 5.94
C TYR A 229 15.73 -12.54 7.08
N LEU A 230 14.74 -13.39 6.78
CA LEU A 230 13.91 -14.01 7.82
C LEU A 230 14.74 -14.86 8.79
N ALA A 231 15.71 -15.64 8.27
CA ALA A 231 16.62 -16.41 9.11
C ALA A 231 17.44 -15.51 10.04
N ASN A 232 17.96 -14.39 9.54
CA ASN A 232 18.68 -13.41 10.35
C ASN A 232 17.80 -12.80 11.45
N LEU A 233 16.56 -12.44 11.13
CA LEU A 233 15.61 -11.93 12.12
C LEU A 233 15.32 -12.95 13.23
N ARG A 234 15.20 -14.24 12.90
CA ARG A 234 15.03 -15.31 13.90
C ARG A 234 16.24 -15.43 14.82
N VAL A 235 17.45 -15.26 14.30
CA VAL A 235 18.68 -15.22 15.12
C VAL A 235 18.66 -14.00 16.05
N LEU A 236 18.34 -12.81 15.52
CA LEU A 236 18.21 -11.58 16.29
C LEU A 236 17.11 -11.65 17.35
N SER A 237 16.13 -12.54 17.19
CA SER A 237 14.99 -12.68 18.10
C SER A 237 15.18 -13.71 19.21
N ARG A 238 16.33 -14.40 19.27
CA ARG A 238 16.57 -15.45 20.27
C ARG A 238 16.46 -14.92 21.70
N GLY A 239 15.66 -15.61 22.52
CA GLY A 239 15.40 -15.23 23.91
C GLY A 239 14.37 -14.12 24.10
N LEU A 240 13.78 -13.60 23.01
CA LEU A 240 12.71 -12.59 23.06
C LEU A 240 11.35 -13.21 22.75
N PRO A 241 10.23 -12.71 23.32
CA PRO A 241 8.88 -13.15 22.98
C PRO A 241 8.45 -12.57 21.62
N ILE A 242 9.04 -13.08 20.54
CA ILE A 242 8.77 -12.66 19.17
C ILE A 242 8.23 -13.84 18.36
N GLU A 243 7.09 -13.64 17.71
CA GLU A 243 6.47 -14.63 16.82
C GLU A 243 6.54 -14.18 15.36
N PHE A 244 6.95 -15.09 14.48
CA PHE A 244 6.93 -14.88 13.02
C PHE A 244 5.76 -15.66 12.43
N LYS A 245 4.88 -14.97 11.71
CA LYS A 245 3.74 -15.58 11.00
C LYS A 245 3.90 -15.34 9.50
N THR A 246 4.39 -16.36 8.81
CA THR A 246 4.56 -16.35 7.36
C THR A 246 3.34 -16.95 6.69
N ASN A 247 2.99 -16.45 5.50
CA ASN A 247 1.91 -17.02 4.66
C ASN A 247 0.52 -17.06 5.33
N CYS A 248 0.21 -16.10 6.19
CA CYS A 248 -1.14 -15.99 6.76
C CYS A 248 -2.19 -15.81 5.67
N SER A 249 -3.27 -16.56 5.76
CA SER A 249 -4.51 -16.27 5.05
C SER A 249 -5.08 -14.92 5.47
N ARG A 250 -5.98 -14.35 4.64
CA ARG A 250 -6.71 -13.12 4.96
C ARG A 250 -7.42 -13.24 6.32
N VAL A 251 -8.03 -14.39 6.62
CA VAL A 251 -8.77 -14.64 7.87
C VAL A 251 -7.82 -14.59 9.07
N GLU A 252 -6.66 -15.25 8.99
CA GLU A 252 -5.65 -15.21 10.05
C GLU A 252 -5.10 -13.80 10.27
N LEU A 253 -4.84 -13.07 9.18
CA LEU A 253 -4.35 -11.68 9.25
C LEU A 253 -5.38 -10.77 9.96
N LEU A 254 -6.65 -10.87 9.60
CA LEU A 254 -7.74 -10.14 10.27
C LEU A 254 -7.82 -10.52 11.76
N GLY A 255 -7.62 -11.81 12.09
CA GLY A 255 -7.54 -12.29 13.47
C GLY A 255 -6.41 -11.63 14.27
N TRP A 256 -5.23 -11.45 13.67
CA TRP A 256 -4.11 -10.74 14.31
C TRP A 256 -4.42 -9.27 14.57
N TYR A 257 -5.02 -8.57 13.59
CA TYR A 257 -5.47 -7.19 13.77
C TYR A 257 -6.51 -7.05 14.89
N ALA A 258 -7.49 -7.95 14.96
CA ALA A 258 -8.50 -7.94 16.01
C ALA A 258 -7.87 -8.06 17.41
N ARG A 259 -6.89 -8.96 17.56
CA ARG A 259 -6.24 -9.29 18.84
C ARG A 259 -5.21 -8.25 19.28
N ALA A 260 -4.49 -7.61 18.35
CA ALA A 260 -3.34 -6.79 18.71
C ALA A 260 -3.68 -5.42 19.31
N SER A 261 -2.92 -4.98 20.32
CA SER A 261 -3.15 -3.70 21.01
C SER A 261 -2.40 -2.53 20.40
N ILE A 262 -1.15 -2.76 19.96
CA ILE A 262 -0.26 -1.76 19.38
C ILE A 262 0.23 -2.23 18.01
N TYR A 263 0.40 -1.29 17.09
CA TYR A 263 0.96 -1.52 15.77
C TYR A 263 2.28 -0.76 15.64
N TRP A 264 3.34 -1.46 15.25
CA TRP A 264 4.65 -0.87 15.01
C TRP A 264 4.99 -0.83 13.52
N HIS A 265 5.71 0.21 13.12
CA HIS A 265 6.11 0.38 11.73
C HIS A 265 7.41 1.18 11.59
N ALA A 266 8.39 0.65 10.85
CA ALA A 266 9.75 1.21 10.77
C ALA A 266 10.30 1.42 9.35
N THR A 267 9.51 1.25 8.29
CA THR A 267 9.97 1.52 6.91
C THR A 267 10.55 2.93 6.80
N GLY A 268 11.77 3.06 6.28
CA GLY A 268 12.47 4.35 6.16
C GLY A 268 13.33 4.74 7.37
N PHE A 269 13.43 3.90 8.41
CA PHE A 269 14.36 4.16 9.50
C PHE A 269 15.79 4.26 8.95
N GLY A 270 16.53 5.30 9.34
CA GLY A 270 17.88 5.58 8.84
C GLY A 270 17.98 6.09 7.39
N ALA A 271 16.90 6.10 6.60
CA ALA A 271 16.90 6.71 5.27
C ALA A 271 16.65 8.22 5.36
N ASP A 272 17.28 9.01 4.51
CA ASP A 272 16.97 10.44 4.40
C ASP A 272 15.74 10.64 3.49
N GLU A 273 14.65 11.25 3.99
CA GLU A 273 13.37 11.32 3.23
C GLU A 273 13.50 12.20 1.98
N GLU A 274 14.35 13.23 2.01
CA GLU A 274 14.50 14.15 0.89
C GLU A 274 15.30 13.53 -0.26
N SER A 275 16.40 12.85 0.06
CA SER A 275 17.28 12.24 -0.94
C SER A 275 16.93 10.79 -1.29
N GLU A 276 16.23 10.06 -0.42
CA GLU A 276 15.85 8.66 -0.60
C GLU A 276 14.34 8.40 -0.34
N PRO A 277 13.42 9.18 -0.96
CA PRO A 277 11.98 9.08 -0.70
C PRO A 277 11.41 7.69 -1.04
N GLU A 278 12.02 6.94 -1.96
CA GLU A 278 11.60 5.59 -2.30
C GLU A 278 11.86 4.55 -1.19
N LYS A 279 12.73 4.86 -0.21
CA LYS A 279 13.05 3.97 0.91
C LYS A 279 12.12 4.14 2.11
N VAL A 280 11.34 5.22 2.18
CA VAL A 280 10.34 5.43 3.22
C VAL A 280 9.02 4.76 2.87
N GLU A 281 8.07 4.73 3.81
CA GLU A 281 6.74 4.22 3.50
C GLU A 281 6.00 5.14 2.54
N HIS A 282 5.59 4.66 1.37
CA HIS A 282 4.94 5.52 0.37
C HIS A 282 3.53 5.94 0.78
N PHE A 283 2.78 5.02 1.39
CA PHE A 283 1.47 5.30 1.99
C PHE A 283 1.35 4.71 3.40
N GLY A 284 1.29 3.38 3.52
CA GLY A 284 1.16 2.69 4.81
C GLY A 284 -0.23 2.14 5.10
N ILE A 285 -0.86 1.49 4.10
CA ILE A 285 -2.22 0.92 4.25
C ILE A 285 -2.35 -0.02 5.45
N THR A 286 -1.31 -0.79 5.78
CA THR A 286 -1.32 -1.73 6.91
C THR A 286 -1.41 -1.03 8.27
N THR A 287 -0.96 0.23 8.38
CA THR A 287 -1.21 1.07 9.56
C THR A 287 -2.69 1.39 9.69
N ILE A 288 -3.35 1.76 8.58
CA ILE A 288 -4.78 2.10 8.58
C ILE A 288 -5.63 0.86 8.85
N GLU A 289 -5.27 -0.30 8.29
CA GLU A 289 -5.92 -1.59 8.61
C GLU A 289 -5.82 -1.92 10.12
N ALA A 290 -4.65 -1.69 10.72
CA ALA A 290 -4.48 -1.79 12.18
C ALA A 290 -5.40 -0.82 12.93
N MET A 291 -5.42 0.45 12.53
CA MET A 291 -6.25 1.47 13.14
C MET A 291 -7.75 1.16 13.03
N ALA A 292 -8.21 0.62 11.90
CA ALA A 292 -9.58 0.19 11.68
C ALA A 292 -10.02 -0.92 12.66
N ALA A 293 -9.10 -1.84 12.97
CA ALA A 293 -9.30 -2.85 14.02
C ALA A 293 -9.15 -2.30 15.45
N GLY A 294 -8.91 -1.00 15.63
CA GLY A 294 -8.66 -0.38 16.93
C GLY A 294 -7.29 -0.70 17.51
N VAL A 295 -6.29 -1.02 16.69
CA VAL A 295 -4.89 -1.14 17.12
C VAL A 295 -4.25 0.26 17.13
N VAL A 296 -3.53 0.60 18.20
CA VAL A 296 -2.89 1.92 18.35
C VAL A 296 -1.60 2.00 17.51
N PRO A 297 -1.49 2.93 16.54
CA PRO A 297 -0.31 3.01 15.68
C PRO A 297 0.84 3.76 16.36
N VAL A 298 2.00 3.13 16.54
CA VAL A 298 3.26 3.76 16.94
C VAL A 298 4.26 3.59 15.80
N VAL A 299 4.40 4.62 14.97
CA VAL A 299 4.98 4.49 13.62
C VAL A 299 6.05 5.53 13.35
N LEU A 300 7.01 5.18 12.50
CA LEU A 300 8.06 6.12 12.08
C LEU A 300 7.44 7.34 11.38
N ALA A 301 7.86 8.54 11.78
CA ALA A 301 7.35 9.84 11.32
C ALA A 301 7.87 10.23 9.92
N LYS A 302 7.73 9.34 8.92
CA LYS A 302 8.21 9.56 7.54
C LYS A 302 7.21 9.11 6.48
N GLY A 303 7.34 9.70 5.30
CA GLY A 303 6.57 9.34 4.12
C GLY A 303 5.06 9.47 4.34
N GLY A 304 4.30 8.49 3.84
CA GLY A 304 2.85 8.42 3.96
C GLY A 304 2.33 8.25 5.39
N GLN A 305 3.17 7.86 6.36
CA GLN A 305 2.71 7.75 7.76
C GLN A 305 2.30 9.10 8.34
N VAL A 306 2.94 10.20 7.91
CA VAL A 306 2.65 11.56 8.38
C VAL A 306 1.22 11.98 8.04
N GLU A 307 0.75 11.68 6.84
CA GLU A 307 -0.63 11.98 6.43
C GLU A 307 -1.66 11.06 7.11
N ILE A 308 -1.28 9.83 7.48
CA ILE A 308 -2.15 8.89 8.20
C ILE A 308 -2.39 9.37 9.63
N LEU A 309 -1.32 9.72 10.35
CA LEU A 309 -1.41 10.07 11.77
C LEU A 309 -2.17 11.35 12.03
N ASN A 310 -2.12 12.34 11.13
CA ASN A 310 -2.66 13.68 11.34
C ASN A 310 -2.21 14.31 12.68
N THR A 311 -2.87 15.39 13.10
CA THR A 311 -2.55 16.10 14.36
C THR A 311 -2.97 15.33 15.62
N GLU A 312 -4.03 14.52 15.58
CA GLU A 312 -4.55 13.79 16.74
C GLU A 312 -3.67 12.59 17.14
N LEU A 313 -2.95 11.97 16.21
CA LEU A 313 -2.05 10.84 16.50
C LEU A 313 -0.55 11.18 16.35
N GLN A 314 -0.21 12.46 16.13
CA GLN A 314 1.17 12.89 15.92
C GLN A 314 2.10 12.51 17.08
N SER A 315 1.57 12.49 18.31
CA SER A 315 2.26 12.08 19.54
C SER A 315 2.69 10.61 19.57
N LEU A 316 2.18 9.79 18.65
CA LEU A 316 2.53 8.37 18.49
C LEU A 316 3.57 8.14 17.38
N SER A 317 4.06 9.22 16.77
CA SER A 317 5.10 9.16 15.76
C SER A 317 6.49 9.18 16.38
N TRP A 318 7.43 8.41 15.87
CA TRP A 318 8.80 8.38 16.37
C TRP A 318 9.82 8.55 15.24
N GLN A 319 11.03 8.97 15.59
CA GLN A 319 12.19 9.09 14.70
C GLN A 319 13.37 8.26 15.21
N THR A 320 13.45 8.05 16.52
CA THR A 320 14.48 7.22 17.17
C THR A 320 13.87 5.98 17.85
N GLN A 321 14.67 4.95 18.07
CA GLN A 321 14.19 3.76 18.78
C GLN A 321 13.82 4.11 20.24
N GLU A 322 14.53 5.05 20.83
CA GLU A 322 14.31 5.54 22.20
C GLU A 322 12.94 6.23 22.33
N GLU A 323 12.55 7.04 21.34
CA GLU A 323 11.21 7.62 21.26
C GLU A 323 10.13 6.55 21.10
N CYS A 324 10.36 5.55 20.23
CA CYS A 324 9.43 4.43 20.06
C CYS A 324 9.22 3.65 21.37
N VAL A 325 10.31 3.37 22.10
CA VAL A 325 10.26 2.73 23.42
C VAL A 325 9.49 3.62 24.41
N GLU A 326 9.80 4.91 24.49
CA GLU A 326 9.13 5.82 25.43
C GLU A 326 7.63 5.92 25.18
N GLN A 327 7.22 6.13 23.93
CA GLN A 327 5.81 6.21 23.54
C GLN A 327 5.09 4.90 23.82
N THR A 328 5.72 3.78 23.47
CA THR A 328 5.15 2.46 23.73
C THR A 328 4.99 2.23 25.23
N SER A 329 6.02 2.46 26.05
CA SER A 329 5.94 2.32 27.51
C SER A 329 4.83 3.14 28.14
N LYS A 330 4.59 4.38 27.68
CA LYS A 330 3.47 5.22 28.15
C LYS A 330 2.12 4.57 27.87
N LEU A 331 1.95 3.98 26.69
CA LEU A 331 0.72 3.24 26.32
C LEU A 331 0.57 1.96 27.14
N LEU A 332 1.66 1.21 27.34
CA LEU A 332 1.64 -0.06 28.08
C LEU A 332 1.32 0.14 29.58
N ALA A 333 1.67 1.31 30.12
CA ALA A 333 1.46 1.65 31.53
C ALA A 333 0.05 2.21 31.83
N SER A 334 -0.76 2.53 30.81
CA SER A 334 -2.07 3.17 31.01
C SER A 334 -3.13 2.62 30.07
N GLU A 335 -4.01 1.75 30.61
CA GLU A 335 -5.15 1.21 29.86
C GLU A 335 -6.10 2.32 29.39
N THR A 336 -6.28 3.37 30.20
CA THR A 336 -7.08 4.56 29.83
C THR A 336 -6.50 5.28 28.62
N LEU A 337 -5.17 5.48 28.59
CA LEU A 337 -4.50 6.14 27.48
C LEU A 337 -4.55 5.26 26.22
N LEU A 338 -4.36 3.95 26.37
CA LEU A 338 -4.46 3.01 25.28
C LEU A 338 -5.87 3.06 24.67
N ARG A 339 -6.94 2.93 25.46
CA ARG A 339 -8.34 3.02 24.99
C ARG A 339 -8.64 4.34 24.29
N LEU A 340 -8.16 5.47 24.82
CA LEU A 340 -8.31 6.77 24.17
C LEU A 340 -7.72 6.76 22.74
N TYR A 341 -6.49 6.29 22.57
CA TYR A 341 -5.88 6.24 21.24
C TYR A 341 -6.48 5.18 20.33
N GLN A 342 -7.05 4.09 20.87
CA GLN A 342 -7.83 3.13 20.07
C GLN A 342 -9.06 3.81 19.46
N ASP A 343 -9.76 4.65 20.22
CA ASP A 343 -10.93 5.39 19.73
C ASP A 343 -10.54 6.45 18.69
N ILE A 344 -9.46 7.18 18.92
CA ILE A 344 -8.93 8.16 17.96
C ILE A 344 -8.50 7.44 16.67
N ALA A 345 -7.75 6.34 16.77
CA ALA A 345 -7.29 5.56 15.64
C ALA A 345 -8.45 5.04 14.77
N ARG A 346 -9.52 4.52 15.38
CA ARG A 346 -10.71 4.04 14.64
C ARG A 346 -11.42 5.17 13.91
N ARG A 347 -11.66 6.31 14.58
CA ARG A 347 -12.28 7.48 13.96
C ARG A 347 -11.45 7.96 12.76
N ARG A 348 -10.12 7.99 12.92
CA ARG A 348 -9.21 8.36 11.83
C ARG A 348 -9.24 7.35 10.68
N ALA A 349 -9.24 6.06 10.95
CA ALA A 349 -9.31 5.02 9.91
C ALA A 349 -10.61 5.08 9.09
N ALA A 350 -11.73 5.45 9.73
CA ALA A 350 -13.01 5.63 9.05
C ALA A 350 -12.94 6.67 7.92
N GLU A 351 -12.06 7.67 8.02
CA GLU A 351 -11.84 8.65 6.96
C GLU A 351 -11.18 8.06 5.71
N PHE A 352 -10.63 6.84 5.74
CA PHE A 352 -10.06 6.14 4.59
C PHE A 352 -10.99 5.03 4.06
N GLY A 353 -12.27 5.07 4.46
CA GLY A 353 -13.29 4.14 4.00
C GLY A 353 -13.82 4.41 2.58
N GLU A 354 -14.73 3.53 2.16
CA GLU A 354 -15.31 3.48 0.80
C GLU A 354 -15.89 4.83 0.33
N ALA A 355 -16.63 5.54 1.18
CA ALA A 355 -17.26 6.81 0.80
C ALA A 355 -16.25 7.86 0.31
N ARG A 356 -15.07 7.95 0.94
CA ARG A 356 -13.99 8.85 0.47
C ARG A 356 -13.35 8.31 -0.80
N PHE A 357 -13.11 7.00 -0.86
CA PHE A 357 -12.52 6.36 -2.02
C PHE A 357 -13.35 6.60 -3.28
N VAL A 358 -14.67 6.37 -3.22
CA VAL A 358 -15.60 6.63 -4.33
C VAL A 358 -15.55 8.10 -4.76
N LYS A 359 -15.60 9.04 -3.81
CA LYS A 359 -15.49 10.48 -4.13
C LYS A 359 -14.17 10.84 -4.81
N GLN A 360 -13.05 10.26 -4.37
CA GLN A 360 -11.74 10.47 -5.01
C GLN A 360 -11.70 9.82 -6.40
N LEU A 361 -12.33 8.66 -6.57
CA LEU A 361 -12.42 7.93 -7.83
C LEU A 361 -13.23 8.72 -8.88
N GLU A 362 -14.39 9.27 -8.49
CA GLU A 362 -15.18 10.18 -9.31
C GLU A 362 -14.37 11.38 -9.77
N ALA A 363 -13.59 12.01 -8.88
CA ALA A 363 -12.73 13.12 -9.24
C ALA A 363 -11.60 12.74 -10.23
N VAL A 364 -11.10 11.51 -10.16
CA VAL A 364 -10.07 10.98 -11.07
C VAL A 364 -10.63 10.72 -12.46
N PHE A 365 -11.77 10.02 -12.54
CA PHE A 365 -12.37 9.59 -13.80
C PHE A 365 -13.36 10.60 -14.41
N GLY A 366 -13.77 11.62 -13.65
CA GLY A 366 -14.72 12.63 -14.09
C GLY A 366 -16.12 12.07 -14.35
N VAL A 367 -16.54 11.08 -13.55
CA VAL A 367 -17.84 10.40 -13.62
C VAL A 367 -18.76 10.80 -12.48
#